data_AF-A0A0N4Z818-F1
#
_entry.id   AF-A0A0N4Z818-F1
#
_cell.length_a   1.000
_cell.length_b   1.000
_cell.length_c   1.000
_cell.angle_alpha   90.00
_cell.angle_beta   90.00
_cell.angle_gamma   90.00
#
_symmetry.space_group_name_H-M   'P 1'
#
loop_
_entity.id
_entity.type
_entity.pdbx_description
1 polymer ?
#
loop_
_entity_poly.entity_id
_entity_poly.type
_entity_poly.pdbx_seq_one_letter_code
_entity_poly.pdbx_strand_id
1 'polypeptide(L)' 'MIAIHVLAACYDDQPTFLAFTRELANRHVVYKVPDDVFEGFFPLWVDYLSTKGLTSEAKAAWLQLGKTFTDEFRKQLRSH' A
#
# COMPACT_ATOMS: atom_id res chain seq x y z
N MET A 1 5.86 5.60 -8.63
CA MET A 1 5.88 6.52 -7.46
C MET A 1 4.59 7.31 -7.25
N ILE A 2 3.82 7.68 -8.29
CA ILE A 2 2.54 8.42 -8.11
C ILE A 2 1.53 7.66 -7.23
N ALA A 3 1.42 6.33 -7.40
CA ALA A 3 0.44 5.52 -6.65
C ALA A 3 0.55 5.67 -5.12
N ILE A 4 1.76 5.78 -4.56
CA ILE A 4 1.96 5.96 -3.11
C ILE A 4 1.43 7.31 -2.62
N HIS A 5 1.59 8.36 -3.42
CA HIS A 5 1.07 9.69 -3.09
C HIS A 5 -0.46 9.70 -3.16
N VAL A 6 -1.04 9.02 -4.15
CA VAL A 6 -2.50 8.88 -4.27
C VAL A 6 -3.06 8.09 -3.09
N LEU A 7 -2.45 6.95 -2.73
CA LEU A 7 -2.85 6.15 -1.58
C LEU A 7 -2.86 6.95 -0.27
N ALA A 8 -1.82 7.77 -0.04
CA ALA A 8 -1.78 8.65 1.13
C ALA A 8 -2.86 9.75 1.07
N ALA A 9 -3.04 10.39 -0.08
CA ALA A 9 -3.99 11.49 -0.25
C ALA A 9 -5.46 11.06 -0.13
N CYS A 10 -5.79 9.81 -0.48
CA CYS A 10 -7.16 9.30 -0.38
C CYS A 10 -7.42 8.42 0.85
N TYR A 11 -6.46 8.26 1.77
CA TYR A 11 -6.63 7.33 2.90
C TYR A 11 -7.81 7.70 3.81
N ASP A 12 -8.12 8.98 3.97
CA ASP A 12 -9.26 9.42 4.77
C ASP A 12 -10.62 9.10 4.11
N ASP A 13 -10.64 8.88 2.79
CA ASP A 13 -11.79 8.41 2.01
C ASP A 13 -11.65 6.90 1.71
N GLN A 14 -11.97 6.08 2.70
CA GLN A 14 -11.80 4.62 2.64
C GLN A 14 -12.40 3.95 1.38
N PRO A 15 -13.63 4.30 0.92
CA PRO A 15 -14.15 3.80 -0.36
C PRO A 15 -13.21 4.04 -1.54
N THR A 16 -12.68 5.25 -1.70
CA THR A 16 -11.74 5.60 -2.78
C THR A 16 -10.41 4.90 -2.62
N PHE A 17 -9.87 4.85 -1.40
CA PHE A 17 -8.62 4.13 -1.11
C PHE A 17 -8.71 2.65 -1.48
N LEU A 18 -9.78 1.97 -1.07
CA LEU A 18 -9.95 0.54 -1.34
C LEU A 18 -10.22 0.29 -2.83
N ALA A 19 -10.99 1.15 -3.50
CA ALA A 19 -11.20 1.04 -4.95
C ALA A 19 -9.89 1.19 -5.73
N PHE A 20 -9.06 2.17 -5.37
CA PHE A 20 -7.76 2.37 -6.00
C PHE A 20 -6.80 1.20 -5.69
N THR A 21 -6.83 0.65 -4.47
CA THR A 21 -6.05 -0.53 -4.08
C THR A 21 -6.42 -1.75 -4.94
N ARG A 22 -7.71 -2.01 -5.15
CA ARG A 22 -8.18 -3.10 -6.02
C ARG A 22 -7.76 -2.90 -7.47
N GLU A 23 -7.85 -1.67 -7.98
CA GLU A 23 -7.39 -1.35 -9.32
C GLU A 23 -5.88 -1.58 -9.48
N LEU A 24 -5.08 -1.20 -8.47
CA LEU A 24 -3.67 -1.56 -8.45
C LEU A 24 -3.49 -3.07 -8.48
N ALA A 25 -4.21 -3.85 -7.66
CA ALA A 25 -4.11 -5.31 -7.68
C ALA A 25 -4.42 -5.90 -9.06
N ASN A 26 -5.51 -5.46 -9.71
CA ASN A 26 -5.89 -5.89 -11.06
C ASN A 26 -4.78 -5.64 -12.08
N ARG A 27 -4.14 -4.47 -12.01
CA ARG A 27 -3.00 -4.13 -12.90
C ARG A 27 -1.76 -4.97 -12.64
N HIS A 28 -1.65 -5.61 -11.47
CA HIS A 28 -0.49 -6.43 -11.10
C HIS A 28 -0.67 -7.93 -11.37
N VAL A 29 -1.89 -8.39 -11.67
CA VAL A 29 -2.18 -9.82 -11.97
C VAL A 29 -1.26 -10.38 -13.05
N VAL A 30 -1.00 -9.61 -14.11
CA VAL A 30 -0.16 -10.03 -15.25
C VAL A 30 1.29 -10.34 -14.86
N TYR A 31 1.78 -9.78 -13.74
CA TYR A 31 3.14 -10.01 -13.26
C TYR A 31 3.26 -11.22 -12.34
N LYS A 32 2.15 -11.94 -12.07
CA LYS A 32 2.10 -13.12 -11.19
C LYS A 32 2.78 -12.84 -9.84
N VAL A 33 2.45 -11.67 -9.29
CA VAL A 33 3.02 -11.19 -8.04
C VAL A 33 2.67 -12.17 -6.91
N PRO A 34 3.65 -12.64 -6.11
CA PRO A 34 3.37 -13.46 -4.94
C PRO A 34 2.45 -12.74 -3.93
N ASP A 35 1.56 -13.51 -3.29
CA ASP A 35 0.57 -13.01 -2.33
C ASP A 35 1.16 -12.23 -1.13
N ASP A 36 2.42 -12.46 -0.81
CA ASP A 36 3.16 -11.90 0.31
C ASP A 36 4.08 -10.74 -0.06
N VAL A 37 4.22 -10.41 -1.35
CA VAL A 37 5.23 -9.42 -1.79
C VAL A 37 5.06 -8.05 -1.09
N PHE A 38 3.80 -7.62 -0.88
CA PHE A 38 3.50 -6.30 -0.34
C PHE A 38 3.54 -6.25 1.19
N GLU A 39 3.77 -7.39 1.88
CA GLU A 39 4.08 -7.40 3.31
C GLU A 39 5.43 -6.71 3.59
N GLY A 40 6.41 -6.87 2.69
CA GLY A 40 7.73 -6.25 2.82
C GLY A 40 7.84 -4.82 2.28
N PHE A 41 6.90 -4.39 1.43
CA PHE A 41 7.03 -3.10 0.73
C PHE A 41 6.94 -1.89 1.66
N PHE A 42 5.94 -1.81 2.54
CA PHE A 42 5.74 -0.63 3.40
C PHE A 42 6.83 -0.47 4.47
N PRO A 43 7.37 -1.54 5.09
CA PRO A 43 8.58 -1.44 5.90
C PRO A 43 9.75 -0.79 5.14
N LEU A 44 10.07 -1.28 3.92
CA LEU A 44 11.12 -0.70 3.09
C LEU A 44 10.85 0.76 2.72
N TRP A 45 9.59 1.11 2.47
CA TRP A 45 9.18 2.48 2.20
C TRP A 45 9.40 3.40 3.40
N VAL A 46 9.03 2.95 4.60
CA VAL A 46 9.24 3.67 5.86
C VAL A 46 10.73 3.81 6.17
N ASP A 47 11.54 2.78 5.92
CA ASP A 47 12.99 2.84 6.08
C ASP A 47 13.60 3.89 5.15
N TYR A 48 13.19 3.90 3.87
CA TYR A 48 13.59 4.94 2.93
C TYR A 48 13.19 6.34 3.40
N LEU A 49 11.94 6.56 3.81
CA LEU A 49 11.48 7.86 4.29
C LEU A 49 12.17 8.28 5.59
N SER A 50 12.57 7.32 6.44
CA SER A 50 13.35 7.59 7.65
C SER A 50 14.69 8.24 7.31
N THR A 51 15.32 7.91 6.17
CA THR A 51 16.52 8.62 5.67
C THR A 51 16.27 10.08 5.31
N LYS A 52 15.00 10.50 5.21
CA LYS A 52 14.57 11.85 4.87
C LYS A 52 13.99 12.63 6.06
N GLY A 53 14.03 12.06 7.28
CA GLY A 53 13.56 12.74 8.49
C GLY A 53 12.08 12.49 8.83
N LEU A 54 11.59 11.25 8.65
CA LEU A 54 10.23 10.86 9.00
C LEU A 54 10.02 10.79 10.53
N THR A 55 8.97 11.45 11.05
CA THR A 55 8.62 11.40 12.48
C THR A 55 8.06 10.04 12.89
N SER A 56 8.09 9.72 14.19
CA SER A 56 7.55 8.46 14.71
C SER A 56 6.05 8.30 14.43
N GLU A 57 5.27 9.37 14.52
CA GLU A 57 3.84 9.36 14.21
C GLU A 57 3.60 9.04 12.74
N ALA A 58 4.37 9.67 11.85
CA ALA A 58 4.27 9.42 10.41
C ALA A 58 4.70 8.00 10.04
N LYS A 59 5.71 7.42 10.71
CA LYS A 59 6.06 6.00 10.55
C LYS A 59 4.89 5.09 10.88
N ALA A 60 4.26 5.30 12.04
CA ALA A 60 3.10 4.52 12.45
C ALA A 60 1.94 4.64 11.48
N ALA A 61 1.66 5.86 10.98
CA ALA A 61 0.63 6.11 9.98
C ALA A 61 0.89 5.37 8.67
N TRP A 62 2.13 5.37 8.16
CA TRP A 62 2.51 4.62 6.96
C TRP A 62 2.37 3.12 7.12
N LEU A 63 2.75 2.57 8.28
CA LEU A 63 2.60 1.14 8.55
C LEU A 63 1.13 0.75 8.66
N GLN A 64 0.29 1.58 9.27
CA GLN A 64 -1.15 1.36 9.34
C GLN A 64 -1.80 1.40 7.96
N LEU A 65 -1.47 2.42 7.14
CA LEU A 65 -1.92 2.51 5.75
C LEU A 65 -1.47 1.28 4.95
N GLY A 66 -0.20 0.90 5.13
CA GLY A 66 0.38 -0.26 4.46
C GLY A 66 -0.32 -1.57 4.80
N LYS A 67 -0.68 -1.76 6.07
CA LYS A 67 -1.48 -2.91 6.49
C LYS A 67 -2.84 -2.94 5.78
N THR A 68 -3.57 -1.83 5.78
CA THR A 68 -4.87 -1.74 5.11
C THR A 68 -4.75 -2.01 3.61
N PHE A 69 -3.72 -1.47 2.97
CA PHE A 69 -3.42 -1.74 1.56
C PHE A 69 -3.17 -3.23 1.33
N THR A 70 -2.24 -3.84 2.07
CA THR A 70 -1.80 -5.22 1.82
C THR A 70 -2.94 -6.21 2.04
N ASP A 71 -3.77 -6.00 3.06
CA ASP A 71 -4.95 -6.82 3.34
C ASP A 71 -5.94 -6.81 2.14
N GLU A 72 -6.30 -5.62 1.62
CA GLU A 72 -7.23 -5.49 0.49
C GLU A 72 -6.60 -5.91 -0.84
N PHE A 73 -5.33 -5.57 -1.08
CA PHE A 73 -4.61 -5.91 -2.30
C PHE A 73 -4.49 -7.43 -2.47
N ARG A 74 -4.12 -8.14 -1.40
CA ARG A 74 -4.06 -9.60 -1.37
C ARG A 74 -5.43 -10.22 -1.63
N LYS A 75 -6.47 -9.70 -0.98
CA LYS A 75 -7.84 -10.17 -1.17
C LYS A 75 -8.26 -10.05 -2.64
N GLN A 76 -7.94 -8.92 -3.29
CA GLN A 76 -8.27 -8.70 -4.69
C GLN A 76 -7.44 -9.60 -5.62
N LEU A 77 -6.12 -9.75 -5.37
CA LEU A 77 -5.28 -10.65 -6.17
C LEU A 77 -5.84 -12.08 -6.20
N ARG A 78 -6.27 -12.60 -5.04
CA ARG A 78 -6.85 -13.96 -4.91
C ARG A 78 -8.20 -14.15 -5.60
N SER A 79 -8.84 -13.07 -6.05
CA SER A 79 -10.11 -13.15 -6.79
C SER A 79 -9.94 -13.41 -8.29
N HIS A 80 -8.70 -13.43 -8.79
CA HIS A 80 -8.34 -13.79 -10.17
C HIS A 80 -7.82 -15.23 -10.24
#